data_AF-A0A2N9LZ21-F1
#
_entry.id   AF-A0A2N9LZ21-F1
#
_cell.length_a   1.000
_cell.length_b   1.000
_cell.length_c   1.000
_cell.angle_alpha   90.00
_cell.angle_beta   90.00
_cell.angle_gamma   90.00
#
_symmetry.space_group_name_H-M   'P 1'
#
loop_
_entity.id
_entity.type
_entity.pdbx_description
1 polymer ?
#
loop_
_entity_poly.entity_id
_entity_poly.type
_entity_poly.pdbx_seq_one_letter_code
_entity_poly.pdbx_strand_id
1 'polypeptide(L)'
;MKRCLILAGLILGLGVGLRAQVTDVNVCDVVKNPAPFDGKMVRITGTVVVGFDEFIIEDTKDPNCGYQVDGIWLSYPAGAKGKAGPAAMVMIQPARNFAGKYAAPARTAVTLEKDKVFKQFDSLLAQTHQKGADMCMGCVRYSVTATLVGRLDTVADATLKRDAAGKIVGFGGFGNMNAYPARLVLQSVSDVTPKEIDFSKNDDATKGDAPPQGGTNDINSTIAMMQKGAQGLAASPAKDELVKATGAYGKSGEQAGVELGNSVSNEAGGKEEGMGSKDSPDGVLFDCVFNTDRLQGLALSRAVVHMGQHIADLRSPQSGYENAPPYILEYNAWVITTVTAVSGGQKFLSLPGGYLLWDSSWPADSRNDKMEATLNDFLAGEAQLSR
;
A
#
# COMPACT_ATOMS: atom_id res chain seq x y z
N MET A 1 47.51 -28.10 49.41
CA MET A 1 47.29 -28.18 47.96
C MET A 1 46.07 -29.06 47.65
N LYS A 2 44.83 -28.56 47.79
CA LYS A 2 43.59 -29.31 47.45
C LYS A 2 42.28 -28.51 47.64
N ARG A 3 42.18 -27.24 47.19
CA ARG A 3 40.92 -26.45 47.35
C ARG A 3 40.55 -25.43 46.26
N CYS A 4 41.13 -25.45 45.06
CA CYS A 4 40.88 -24.39 44.05
C CYS A 4 40.22 -24.84 42.73
N LEU A 5 39.54 -25.98 42.67
CA LEU A 5 39.12 -26.60 41.38
C LEU A 5 37.61 -26.92 41.25
N ILE A 6 36.73 -26.12 41.86
CA ILE A 6 35.26 -26.33 41.73
C ILE A 6 34.51 -25.11 41.14
N LEU A 7 35.13 -23.92 41.01
CA LEU A 7 34.42 -22.73 40.51
C LEU A 7 34.44 -22.54 38.98
N ALA A 8 35.20 -23.33 38.21
CA ALA A 8 35.31 -23.16 36.76
C ALA A 8 34.26 -23.96 35.95
N GLY A 9 33.44 -24.80 36.60
CA GLY A 9 32.49 -25.68 35.92
C GLY A 9 31.07 -25.11 35.72
N LEU A 10 30.73 -23.98 36.36
CA LEU A 10 29.35 -23.47 36.38
C LEU A 10 29.05 -22.33 35.38
N ILE A 11 30.06 -21.82 34.66
CA ILE A 11 29.90 -20.68 33.73
C ILE A 11 29.64 -21.16 32.28
N LEU A 12 29.80 -22.46 31.98
CA LEU A 12 29.61 -23.03 30.64
C LEU A 12 28.19 -23.55 30.35
N GLY A 13 27.25 -23.46 31.29
CA GLY A 13 25.91 -24.06 31.18
C GLY A 13 24.72 -23.10 30.96
N LEU A 14 24.93 -21.78 31.01
CA LEU A 14 23.84 -20.78 30.95
C LEU A 14 23.78 -20.04 29.60
N GLY A 15 24.24 -20.68 28.52
CA GLY A 15 23.89 -20.29 27.16
C GLY A 15 22.47 -20.71 26.77
N VAL A 16 21.52 -20.70 27.72
CA VAL A 16 20.10 -20.83 27.41
C VAL A 16 19.74 -19.56 26.67
N GLY A 17 19.72 -19.64 25.34
CA GLY A 17 19.34 -18.52 24.49
C GLY A 17 18.04 -17.93 25.00
N LEU A 18 18.10 -16.67 25.47
CA LEU A 18 16.92 -15.83 25.64
C LEU A 18 16.25 -15.76 24.28
N ARG A 19 15.33 -16.70 24.01
CA ARG A 19 14.37 -16.52 22.92
C ARG A 19 13.58 -15.28 23.32
N ALA A 20 13.68 -14.24 22.51
CA ALA A 20 12.88 -13.02 22.69
C ALA A 20 11.43 -13.45 22.94
N GLN A 21 10.88 -13.05 24.08
CA GLN A 21 9.53 -13.41 24.46
C GLN A 21 8.56 -12.75 23.48
N VAL A 22 7.83 -13.58 22.72
CA VAL A 22 6.74 -13.10 21.86
C VAL A 22 5.65 -12.54 22.76
N THR A 23 5.28 -11.28 22.53
CA THR A 23 4.25 -10.57 23.31
C THR A 23 2.97 -10.52 22.50
N ASP A 24 1.84 -10.89 23.10
CA ASP A 24 0.52 -10.75 22.48
C ASP A 24 0.09 -9.28 22.51
N VAL A 25 -0.33 -8.73 21.36
CA VAL A 25 -0.76 -7.33 21.22
C VAL A 25 -1.98 -7.24 20.28
N ASN A 26 -2.79 -6.20 20.44
CA ASN A 26 -3.91 -5.90 19.52
C ASN A 26 -3.48 -4.84 18.50
N VAL A 27 -4.20 -4.75 17.38
CA VAL A 27 -3.86 -3.83 16.29
C VAL A 27 -3.98 -2.38 16.76
N CYS A 28 -5.10 -2.03 17.40
CA CYS A 28 -5.32 -0.65 17.84
C CYS A 28 -4.36 -0.17 18.92
N ASP A 29 -3.86 -1.06 19.79
CA ASP A 29 -2.86 -0.69 20.81
C ASP A 29 -1.54 -0.27 20.15
N VAL A 30 -1.15 -0.96 19.08
CA VAL A 30 0.05 -0.66 18.29
C VAL A 30 -0.12 0.64 17.51
N VAL A 31 -1.26 0.83 16.83
CA VAL A 31 -1.51 2.05 16.04
C VAL A 31 -1.53 3.30 16.94
N LYS A 32 -2.18 3.22 18.11
CA LYS A 32 -2.29 4.36 19.05
C LYS A 32 -0.97 4.70 19.74
N ASN A 33 -0.16 3.69 20.06
CA ASN A 33 1.10 3.87 20.77
C ASN A 33 2.18 2.93 20.20
N PRO A 34 2.78 3.27 19.05
CA PRO A 34 3.67 2.36 18.34
C PRO A 34 5.04 2.18 18.99
N ALA A 35 5.54 3.18 19.71
CA ALA A 35 6.94 3.22 20.18
C ALA A 35 7.33 2.06 21.14
N PRO A 36 6.49 1.61 22.09
CA PRO A 36 6.82 0.50 22.97
C PRO A 36 6.97 -0.85 22.26
N PHE A 37 6.53 -0.97 21.01
CA PHE A 37 6.56 -2.21 20.24
C PHE A 37 7.70 -2.27 19.23
N ASP A 38 8.42 -1.16 19.05
CA ASP A 38 9.45 -1.05 18.01
C ASP A 38 10.56 -2.10 18.16
N GLY A 39 10.82 -2.84 17.09
CA GLY A 39 11.79 -3.92 17.00
C GLY A 39 11.42 -5.20 17.77
N LYS A 40 10.24 -5.28 18.40
CA LYS A 40 9.84 -6.44 19.21
C LYS A 40 9.15 -7.51 18.37
N MET A 41 9.36 -8.77 18.75
CA MET A 41 8.57 -9.89 18.26
C MET A 41 7.23 -9.94 18.97
N VAL A 42 6.14 -9.90 18.21
CA VAL A 42 4.78 -9.89 18.74
C VAL A 42 3.93 -10.96 18.07
N ARG A 43 2.78 -11.23 18.69
CA ARG A 43 1.70 -12.02 18.13
C ARG A 43 0.45 -11.16 18.05
N ILE A 44 -0.15 -11.11 16.86
CA ILE A 44 -1.35 -10.32 16.56
C ILE A 44 -2.38 -11.25 15.93
N THR A 45 -3.61 -11.27 16.44
CA THR A 45 -4.74 -11.89 15.73
C THR A 45 -5.55 -10.77 15.10
N GLY A 46 -5.63 -10.78 13.77
CA GLY A 46 -6.22 -9.70 12.97
C GLY A 46 -6.85 -10.23 11.69
N THR A 47 -7.65 -9.40 11.03
CA THR A 47 -8.10 -9.66 9.65
C THR A 47 -7.09 -9.07 8.69
N VAL A 48 -6.52 -9.90 7.83
CA VAL A 48 -5.60 -9.46 6.80
C VAL A 48 -6.38 -9.13 5.54
N VAL A 49 -6.20 -7.91 5.07
CA VAL A 49 -6.82 -7.36 3.86
C VAL A 49 -5.73 -7.08 2.84
N VAL A 50 -6.01 -7.44 1.59
CA VAL A 50 -5.16 -7.15 0.44
C VAL A 50 -6.03 -6.46 -0.60
N GLY A 51 -5.67 -5.23 -0.94
CA GLY A 51 -6.47 -4.38 -1.79
C GLY A 51 -5.72 -3.94 -3.04
N PHE A 52 -6.08 -2.75 -3.49
CA PHE A 52 -5.39 -2.04 -4.55
C PHE A 52 -4.02 -1.56 -4.07
N ASP A 53 -3.99 -0.76 -3.01
CA ASP A 53 -2.80 -0.20 -2.37
C ASP A 53 -2.62 -0.61 -0.91
N GLU A 54 -3.47 -1.52 -0.45
CA GLU A 54 -3.44 -2.09 0.89
C GLU A 54 -2.79 -3.47 0.92
N PHE A 55 -2.00 -3.69 1.97
CA PHE A 55 -1.75 -5.01 2.52
C PHE A 55 -1.59 -4.90 4.03
N ILE A 56 -2.71 -4.95 4.73
CA ILE A 56 -2.83 -4.49 6.11
C ILE A 56 -3.41 -5.56 7.03
N ILE A 57 -3.22 -5.35 8.32
CA ILE A 57 -3.84 -6.10 9.42
C ILE A 57 -4.82 -5.15 10.12
N GLU A 58 -6.09 -5.50 10.07
CA GLU A 58 -7.19 -4.84 10.77
C GLU A 58 -7.45 -5.52 12.12
N ASP A 59 -7.94 -4.73 13.09
CA ASP A 59 -8.40 -5.29 14.35
C ASP A 59 -9.71 -6.06 14.15
N THR A 60 -9.82 -7.25 14.74
CA THR A 60 -11.04 -8.07 14.64
C THR A 60 -12.18 -7.57 15.52
N LYS A 61 -11.89 -6.73 16.52
CA LYS A 61 -12.86 -6.26 17.52
C LYS A 61 -13.24 -4.81 17.30
N ASP A 62 -12.27 -3.99 16.91
CA ASP A 62 -12.45 -2.56 16.71
C ASP A 62 -11.81 -2.12 15.38
N PRO A 63 -12.51 -2.25 14.24
CA PRO A 63 -11.94 -1.90 12.94
C PRO A 63 -11.58 -0.40 12.84
N ASN A 64 -12.16 0.45 13.69
CA ASN A 64 -11.85 1.87 13.75
C ASN A 64 -11.00 2.15 15.00
N CYS A 65 -9.68 2.06 14.84
CA CYS A 65 -8.75 2.41 15.92
C CYS A 65 -8.76 3.91 16.27
N GLY A 66 -9.51 4.75 15.55
CA GLY A 66 -9.65 6.18 15.82
C GLY A 66 -8.41 6.98 15.44
N TYR A 67 -7.68 6.54 14.42
CA TYR A 67 -6.47 7.15 13.89
C TYR A 67 -6.61 7.45 12.40
N GLN A 68 -5.69 8.24 11.84
CA GLN A 68 -5.70 8.57 10.40
C GLN A 68 -5.61 7.35 9.49
N VAL A 69 -4.99 6.28 9.99
CA VAL A 69 -4.86 4.98 9.32
C VAL A 69 -5.09 3.90 10.37
N ASP A 70 -6.21 3.18 10.26
CA ASP A 70 -6.68 2.21 11.25
C ASP A 70 -6.19 0.78 10.94
N GLY A 71 -4.88 0.63 10.68
CA GLY A 71 -4.29 -0.67 10.38
C GLY A 71 -2.78 -0.73 10.56
N ILE A 72 -2.25 -1.94 10.65
CA ILE A 72 -0.80 -2.20 10.61
C ILE A 72 -0.45 -2.68 9.21
N TRP A 73 0.55 -2.06 8.58
CA TRP A 73 1.07 -2.56 7.31
C TRP A 73 1.68 -3.95 7.50
N LEU A 74 1.22 -4.96 6.77
CA LEU A 74 1.89 -6.27 6.78
C LEU A 74 3.11 -6.17 5.86
N SER A 75 4.17 -6.95 6.08
CA SER A 75 5.28 -7.08 5.14
C SER A 75 5.88 -8.47 5.20
N TYR A 76 6.32 -9.00 4.07
CA TYR A 76 7.20 -10.17 4.06
C TYR A 76 8.63 -9.76 4.40
N PRO A 77 9.45 -10.63 5.01
CA PRO A 77 10.85 -10.31 5.23
C PRO A 77 11.60 -10.07 3.92
N ALA A 78 12.66 -9.26 3.97
CA ALA A 78 13.50 -8.98 2.81
C ALA A 78 13.94 -10.26 2.08
N GLY A 79 13.76 -10.30 0.76
CA GLY A 79 14.09 -11.44 -0.10
C GLY A 79 13.10 -12.61 0.00
N ALA A 80 12.06 -12.50 0.83
CA ALA A 80 11.02 -13.50 0.92
C ALA A 80 9.93 -13.22 -0.12
N LYS A 81 9.91 -14.05 -1.17
CA LYS A 81 8.82 -14.05 -2.14
C LYS A 81 7.50 -14.56 -1.53
N GLY A 82 6.45 -13.78 -1.66
CA GLY A 82 5.05 -14.19 -1.49
C GLY A 82 4.22 -13.81 -2.73
N LYS A 83 2.99 -14.31 -2.80
CA LYS A 83 2.05 -14.04 -3.90
C LYS A 83 1.10 -12.89 -3.56
N ALA A 84 0.76 -12.74 -2.29
CA ALA A 84 -0.13 -11.69 -1.83
C ALA A 84 0.63 -10.37 -1.61
N GLY A 85 -0.06 -9.27 -1.86
CA GLY A 85 0.47 -7.92 -1.75
C GLY A 85 -0.42 -6.91 -2.46
N PRO A 86 -0.20 -5.61 -2.22
CA PRO A 86 -0.97 -4.58 -2.89
C PRO A 86 -0.83 -4.74 -4.42
N ALA A 87 -1.87 -4.38 -5.16
CA ALA A 87 -1.83 -4.38 -6.61
C ALA A 87 -0.93 -3.25 -7.14
N ALA A 88 -0.95 -2.07 -6.52
CA ALA A 88 -0.03 -0.97 -6.76
C ALA A 88 0.27 -0.22 -5.47
N MET A 89 1.43 0.38 -5.34
CA MET A 89 1.73 1.27 -4.22
C MET A 89 2.82 2.26 -4.59
N VAL A 90 2.91 3.35 -3.86
CA VAL A 90 4.04 4.27 -3.91
C VAL A 90 4.68 4.40 -2.53
N MET A 91 6.00 4.30 -2.44
CA MET A 91 6.76 4.56 -1.22
C MET A 91 7.73 5.71 -1.43
N ILE A 92 8.01 6.44 -0.36
CA ILE A 92 8.88 7.60 -0.36
C ILE A 92 10.23 7.20 0.23
N GLN A 93 11.31 7.51 -0.49
CA GLN A 93 12.68 7.22 -0.08
C GLN A 93 13.60 8.43 -0.28
N PRO A 94 14.71 8.51 0.47
CA PRO A 94 15.67 9.59 0.27
C PRO A 94 16.47 9.32 -1.00
N ALA A 95 16.54 10.29 -1.91
CA ALA A 95 17.50 10.25 -3.02
C ALA A 95 18.92 10.49 -2.51
N ARG A 96 19.94 10.25 -3.35
CA ARG A 96 21.35 10.52 -3.01
C ARG A 96 21.59 11.96 -2.59
N ASN A 97 20.87 12.90 -3.21
CA ASN A 97 20.92 14.33 -2.94
C ASN A 97 19.84 14.81 -1.94
N PHE A 98 19.28 13.90 -1.13
CA PHE A 98 18.35 14.28 -0.07
C PHE A 98 19.04 15.17 0.97
N ALA A 99 18.57 16.40 1.11
CA ALA A 99 19.12 17.37 2.07
C ALA A 99 18.53 17.23 3.48
N GLY A 100 17.49 16.40 3.63
CA GLY A 100 16.81 16.16 4.90
C GLY A 100 17.54 15.17 5.80
N LYS A 101 16.89 14.79 6.90
CA LYS A 101 17.38 13.76 7.81
C LYS A 101 16.56 12.49 7.64
N TYR A 102 17.22 11.41 7.24
CA TYR A 102 16.66 10.07 7.24
C TYR A 102 17.72 9.11 7.76
N ALA A 103 17.36 8.32 8.77
CA ALA A 103 18.20 7.28 9.31
C ALA A 103 17.39 5.99 9.32
N ALA A 104 17.68 5.10 8.37
CA ALA A 104 17.09 3.77 8.34
C ALA A 104 17.47 3.04 9.65
N PRO A 105 16.49 2.58 10.44
CA PRO A 105 16.78 1.87 11.67
C PRO A 105 17.43 0.51 11.36
N ALA A 106 18.49 0.16 12.11
CA ALA A 106 19.07 -1.17 12.02
C ALA A 106 18.10 -2.20 12.63
N ARG A 107 17.61 -3.15 11.82
CA ARG A 107 16.66 -4.18 12.25
C ARG A 107 17.27 -5.58 12.23
N THR A 108 16.96 -6.38 13.25
CA THR A 108 17.31 -7.80 13.27
C THR A 108 16.53 -8.55 12.20
N ALA A 109 17.19 -9.28 11.31
CA ALA A 109 16.51 -10.03 10.24
C ALA A 109 15.44 -11.00 10.78
N VAL A 110 14.32 -11.09 10.06
CA VAL A 110 13.24 -12.07 10.32
C VAL A 110 13.29 -13.11 9.19
N THR A 111 13.08 -14.37 9.54
CA THR A 111 13.00 -15.46 8.56
C THR A 111 11.56 -15.93 8.48
N LEU A 112 10.99 -15.91 7.28
CA LEU A 112 9.64 -16.39 7.03
C LEU A 112 9.57 -17.91 7.09
N GLU A 113 8.68 -18.44 7.92
CA GLU A 113 8.36 -19.86 8.04
C GLU A 113 7.43 -20.28 6.88
N LYS A 114 8.01 -20.84 5.82
CA LYS A 114 7.29 -21.21 4.57
C LYS A 114 6.60 -22.58 4.65
N ASP A 115 5.89 -22.83 5.74
CA ASP A 115 5.17 -24.08 5.98
C ASP A 115 3.87 -24.18 5.15
N LYS A 116 3.05 -25.21 5.43
CA LYS A 116 1.77 -25.40 4.73
C LYS A 116 0.75 -24.32 5.08
N VAL A 117 0.77 -23.79 6.30
CA VAL A 117 -0.18 -22.79 6.79
C VAL A 117 0.09 -21.45 6.13
N PHE A 118 1.37 -21.04 6.06
CA PHE A 118 1.76 -19.84 5.32
C PHE A 118 1.35 -19.93 3.84
N LYS A 119 1.60 -21.08 3.18
CA LYS A 119 1.22 -21.25 1.76
C LYS A 119 -0.29 -21.15 1.54
N GLN A 120 -1.09 -21.64 2.47
CA GLN A 120 -2.55 -21.51 2.43
C GLN A 120 -2.96 -20.05 2.60
N PHE A 121 -2.43 -19.37 3.62
CA PHE A 121 -2.66 -17.95 3.89
C PHE A 121 -2.34 -17.06 2.67
N ASP A 122 -1.11 -17.18 2.14
CA ASP A 122 -0.63 -16.42 0.98
C ASP A 122 -1.47 -16.71 -0.27
N SER A 123 -1.85 -17.97 -0.50
CA SER A 123 -2.67 -18.34 -1.65
C SER A 123 -4.13 -17.89 -1.53
N LEU A 124 -4.68 -17.76 -0.33
CA LEU A 124 -6.02 -17.21 -0.13
C LEU A 124 -6.05 -15.71 -0.44
N LEU A 125 -5.07 -14.97 0.09
CA LEU A 125 -4.95 -13.53 -0.13
C LEU A 125 -4.59 -13.16 -1.58
N ALA A 126 -3.89 -14.04 -2.31
CA ALA A 126 -3.55 -13.81 -3.71
C ALA A 126 -4.67 -14.18 -4.69
N GLN A 127 -5.74 -14.84 -4.25
CA GLN A 127 -6.84 -15.21 -5.14
C GLN A 127 -7.62 -13.97 -5.54
N THR A 128 -7.70 -13.71 -6.85
CA THR A 128 -8.44 -12.59 -7.40
C THR A 128 -9.91 -12.95 -7.60
N HIS A 129 -10.79 -11.95 -7.47
CA HIS A 129 -12.16 -12.06 -7.97
C HIS A 129 -12.12 -12.04 -9.49
N GLN A 130 -12.62 -13.09 -10.14
CA GLN A 130 -12.46 -13.30 -11.59
C GLN A 130 -13.58 -12.66 -12.43
N LYS A 131 -14.74 -12.38 -11.83
CA LYS A 131 -15.88 -11.83 -12.57
C LYS A 131 -15.82 -10.31 -12.59
N GLY A 132 -15.84 -9.73 -13.79
CA GLY A 132 -15.62 -8.29 -13.95
C GLY A 132 -14.20 -7.84 -13.55
N ALA A 133 -13.24 -8.77 -13.47
CA ALA A 133 -11.90 -8.54 -12.90
C ALA A 133 -11.15 -7.37 -13.53
N ASP A 134 -11.23 -7.19 -14.86
CA ASP A 134 -10.49 -6.13 -15.56
C ASP A 134 -11.02 -4.72 -15.25
N MET A 135 -12.11 -4.63 -14.48
CA MET A 135 -12.75 -3.39 -14.07
C MET A 135 -12.74 -3.21 -12.54
N CYS A 136 -12.17 -4.16 -11.80
CA CYS A 136 -11.88 -3.98 -10.39
C CYS A 136 -10.39 -3.77 -10.13
N MET A 137 -10.10 -2.66 -9.46
CA MET A 137 -8.75 -2.31 -9.04
C MET A 137 -8.35 -3.13 -7.82
N GLY A 138 -7.66 -4.26 -8.01
CA GLY A 138 -7.12 -5.04 -6.89
C GLY A 138 -8.15 -5.84 -6.08
N CYS A 139 -9.28 -6.24 -6.67
CA CYS A 139 -10.24 -7.14 -6.01
C CYS A 139 -9.64 -8.52 -5.72
N VAL A 140 -9.38 -8.81 -4.45
CA VAL A 140 -9.16 -10.19 -3.97
C VAL A 140 -10.49 -10.85 -3.67
N ARG A 141 -10.50 -12.19 -3.66
CA ARG A 141 -11.68 -12.99 -3.34
C ARG A 141 -11.91 -13.12 -1.84
N TYR A 142 -10.84 -13.09 -1.05
CA TYR A 142 -10.88 -13.38 0.37
C TYR A 142 -10.15 -12.31 1.18
N SER A 143 -10.76 -11.90 2.29
CA SER A 143 -10.00 -11.46 3.46
C SER A 143 -9.71 -12.65 4.37
N VAL A 144 -8.68 -12.56 5.20
CA VAL A 144 -8.22 -13.71 5.99
C VAL A 144 -7.97 -13.31 7.44
N THR A 145 -8.79 -13.80 8.36
CA THR A 145 -8.46 -13.71 9.79
C THR A 145 -7.38 -14.74 10.11
N ALA A 146 -6.29 -14.30 10.77
CA ALA A 146 -5.19 -15.17 11.13
C ALA A 146 -4.48 -14.65 12.40
N THR A 147 -3.74 -15.56 13.05
CA THR A 147 -2.76 -15.19 14.07
C THR A 147 -1.39 -15.08 13.42
N LEU A 148 -0.78 -13.90 13.51
CA LEU A 148 0.47 -13.53 12.87
C LEU A 148 1.53 -13.36 13.95
N VAL A 149 2.68 -13.99 13.77
CA VAL A 149 3.89 -13.71 14.58
C VAL A 149 4.89 -13.01 13.69
N GLY A 150 5.41 -11.88 14.16
CA GLY A 150 6.34 -11.07 13.39
C GLY A 150 7.00 -9.99 14.23
N ARG A 151 7.97 -9.29 13.62
CA ARG A 151 8.62 -8.14 14.24
C ARG A 151 7.82 -6.88 13.90
N LEU A 152 7.45 -6.09 14.90
CA LEU A 152 6.93 -4.75 14.65
C LEU A 152 8.09 -3.78 14.39
N ASP A 153 8.06 -3.12 13.24
CA ASP A 153 8.83 -1.91 13.01
C ASP A 153 7.88 -0.73 13.12
N THR A 154 8.24 0.28 13.90
CA THR A 154 7.38 1.43 14.09
C THR A 154 8.12 2.76 13.96
N VAL A 155 7.35 3.82 13.71
CA VAL A 155 7.81 5.20 13.75
C VAL A 155 6.98 6.00 14.75
N ALA A 156 7.57 7.06 15.30
CA ALA A 156 6.83 7.98 16.16
C ALA A 156 5.79 8.82 15.39
N ASP A 157 6.00 8.99 14.08
CA ASP A 157 5.28 9.93 13.24
C ASP A 157 5.35 9.48 11.77
N ALA A 158 4.19 9.15 11.18
CA ALA A 158 4.02 8.73 9.79
C ALA A 158 3.53 9.89 8.91
N THR A 159 4.18 11.05 9.03
CA THR A 159 3.86 12.25 8.27
C THR A 159 5.04 12.74 7.46
N LEU A 160 4.75 13.56 6.45
CA LEU A 160 5.76 14.31 5.71
C LEU A 160 6.12 15.59 6.45
N LYS A 161 7.43 15.85 6.54
CA LYS A 161 7.97 17.10 7.06
C LYS A 161 8.47 17.93 5.90
N ARG A 162 7.98 19.16 5.80
CA ARG A 162 8.37 20.12 4.76
C ARG A 162 9.13 21.31 5.36
N ASP A 163 10.04 21.86 4.59
CA ASP A 163 10.67 23.14 4.91
C ASP A 163 9.78 24.33 4.49
N ALA A 164 10.26 25.55 4.73
CA ALA A 164 9.54 26.78 4.37
C ALA A 164 9.32 26.96 2.86
N ALA A 165 10.06 26.23 2.01
CA ALA A 165 9.89 26.22 0.56
C ALA A 165 8.93 25.09 0.10
N GLY A 166 8.35 24.33 1.03
CA GLY A 166 7.45 23.21 0.73
C GLY A 166 8.18 21.91 0.34
N LYS A 167 9.52 21.89 0.37
CA LYS A 167 10.31 20.71 0.02
C LYS A 167 10.25 19.68 1.14
N ILE A 168 10.11 18.41 0.79
CA ILE A 168 10.18 17.31 1.75
C ILE A 168 11.60 17.24 2.34
N VAL A 169 11.70 17.30 3.67
CA VAL A 169 12.96 17.26 4.44
C VAL A 169 12.96 16.18 5.52
N GLY A 170 11.85 15.46 5.66
CA GLY A 170 11.73 14.29 6.50
C GLY A 170 10.43 13.55 6.21
N PHE A 171 10.43 12.26 6.50
CA PHE A 171 9.27 11.39 6.41
C PHE A 171 9.51 10.19 7.31
N GLY A 172 8.42 9.56 7.74
CA GLY A 172 8.42 8.28 8.42
C GLY A 172 7.35 7.38 7.82
N GLY A 173 7.11 6.25 8.48
CA GLY A 173 6.01 5.35 8.16
C GLY A 173 6.36 4.28 7.12
N PHE A 174 5.35 3.49 6.77
CA PHE A 174 5.44 2.30 5.94
C PHE A 174 4.26 2.24 4.96
N GLY A 175 4.31 1.33 4.00
CA GLY A 175 3.21 1.09 3.06
C GLY A 175 2.97 2.21 2.07
N ASN A 176 1.75 2.27 1.52
CA ASN A 176 1.39 3.29 0.53
C ASN A 176 1.58 4.70 1.11
N MET A 177 2.26 5.55 0.35
CA MET A 177 2.68 6.92 0.70
C MET A 177 3.46 7.05 2.02
N ASN A 178 3.97 5.94 2.55
CA ASN A 178 4.49 5.82 3.92
C ASN A 178 3.46 6.25 5.01
N ALA A 179 2.17 6.05 4.78
CA ALA A 179 1.10 6.52 5.67
C ALA A 179 0.97 5.73 6.99
N TYR A 180 1.52 4.51 7.06
CA TYR A 180 1.30 3.60 8.19
C TYR A 180 2.37 3.80 9.29
N PRO A 181 1.99 4.04 10.57
CA PRO A 181 2.96 4.24 11.66
C PRO A 181 3.66 2.96 12.12
N ALA A 182 3.14 1.79 11.73
CA ALA A 182 3.69 0.50 12.07
C ALA A 182 3.61 -0.46 10.89
N ARG A 183 4.62 -1.34 10.77
CA ARG A 183 4.56 -2.54 9.95
C ARG A 183 4.89 -3.80 10.75
N LEU A 184 4.23 -4.91 10.43
CA LEU A 184 4.58 -6.25 10.92
C LEU A 184 5.40 -6.98 9.85
N VAL A 185 6.68 -7.24 10.12
CA VAL A 185 7.52 -8.10 9.29
C VAL A 185 7.27 -9.56 9.68
N LEU A 186 6.60 -10.30 8.80
CA LEU A 186 6.01 -11.60 9.09
C LEU A 186 7.06 -12.70 9.30
N GLN A 187 6.98 -13.40 10.43
CA GLN A 187 7.73 -14.64 10.68
C GLN A 187 6.87 -15.87 10.39
N SER A 188 5.68 -15.96 10.97
CA SER A 188 4.82 -17.15 10.83
C SER A 188 3.34 -16.81 10.99
N VAL A 189 2.49 -17.76 10.56
CA VAL A 189 1.03 -17.62 10.52
C VAL A 189 0.40 -18.87 11.14
N SER A 190 -0.66 -18.70 11.92
CA SER A 190 -1.55 -19.77 12.39
C SER A 190 -3.02 -19.35 12.29
N ASP A 191 -3.93 -20.30 12.54
CA ASP A 191 -5.37 -20.04 12.71
C ASP A 191 -6.06 -19.34 11.52
N VAL A 192 -5.65 -19.72 10.31
CA VAL A 192 -6.11 -19.12 9.04
C VAL A 192 -7.58 -19.42 8.78
N THR A 193 -8.39 -18.37 8.74
CA THR A 193 -9.84 -18.43 8.47
C THR A 193 -10.20 -17.44 7.36
N PRO A 194 -10.49 -17.92 6.12
CA PRO A 194 -10.90 -17.04 5.04
C PRO A 194 -12.35 -16.58 5.18
N LYS A 195 -12.62 -15.36 4.73
CA LYS A 195 -13.95 -14.80 4.52
C LYS A 195 -14.05 -14.34 3.07
N GLU A 196 -15.02 -14.88 2.33
CA GLU A 196 -15.28 -14.43 0.95
C GLU A 196 -15.87 -13.02 0.96
N ILE A 197 -15.36 -12.18 0.07
CA ILE A 197 -15.84 -10.80 -0.10
C ILE A 197 -17.07 -10.82 -1.00
N ASP A 198 -18.11 -10.09 -0.61
CA ASP A 198 -19.36 -10.01 -1.36
C ASP A 198 -19.24 -9.03 -2.53
N PHE A 199 -19.07 -9.58 -3.73
CA PHE A 199 -19.05 -8.81 -4.97
C PHE A 199 -20.40 -8.77 -5.69
N SER A 200 -21.50 -9.23 -5.09
CA SER A 200 -22.80 -9.39 -5.77
C SER A 200 -23.28 -8.14 -6.51
N LYS A 201 -23.16 -6.95 -5.91
CA LYS A 201 -23.52 -5.66 -6.55
C LYS A 201 -22.70 -5.40 -7.81
N ASN A 202 -21.39 -5.63 -7.75
CA ASN A 202 -20.48 -5.44 -8.88
C ASN A 202 -20.79 -6.48 -9.96
N ASP A 203 -20.93 -7.72 -9.54
CA ASP A 203 -21.27 -8.87 -10.37
C ASP A 203 -22.56 -8.71 -11.17
N ASP A 204 -23.56 -8.03 -10.58
CA ASP A 204 -24.81 -7.70 -11.25
C ASP A 204 -24.65 -6.51 -12.20
N ALA A 205 -23.93 -5.47 -11.81
CA ALA A 205 -23.64 -4.31 -12.66
C ALA A 205 -22.78 -4.66 -13.89
N THR A 206 -21.89 -5.65 -13.74
CA THR A 206 -20.96 -6.10 -14.79
C THR A 206 -21.56 -7.16 -15.72
N LYS A 207 -22.78 -7.63 -15.45
CA LYS A 207 -23.32 -8.83 -16.08
C LYS A 207 -23.48 -8.68 -17.59
N GLY A 208 -22.77 -9.51 -18.34
CA GLY A 208 -22.85 -9.56 -19.80
C GLY A 208 -21.94 -8.56 -20.52
N ASP A 209 -21.19 -7.74 -19.77
CA ASP A 209 -20.14 -6.92 -20.35
C ASP A 209 -18.85 -7.73 -20.46
N ALA A 210 -18.28 -7.75 -21.66
CA ALA A 210 -16.91 -8.20 -21.83
C ALA A 210 -15.98 -7.13 -21.26
N PRO A 211 -14.89 -7.52 -20.59
CA PRO A 211 -13.90 -6.54 -20.18
C PRO A 211 -13.39 -5.79 -21.40
N PRO A 212 -13.16 -4.46 -21.30
CA PRO A 212 -12.72 -3.69 -22.44
C PRO A 212 -11.37 -4.21 -22.91
N GLN A 213 -11.29 -4.61 -24.18
CA GLN A 213 -10.01 -4.97 -24.78
C GLN A 213 -9.24 -3.67 -25.06
N GLY A 214 -8.20 -3.44 -24.27
CA GLY A 214 -7.38 -2.25 -24.42
C GLY A 214 -6.26 -2.16 -23.38
N GLY A 215 -5.25 -1.37 -23.71
CA GLY A 215 -4.08 -1.16 -22.87
C GLY A 215 -2.90 -2.04 -23.25
N THR A 216 -1.78 -1.80 -22.57
CA THR A 216 -0.54 -2.58 -22.66
C THR A 216 -0.18 -3.06 -21.26
N ASN A 217 0.50 -4.19 -21.17
CA ASN A 217 0.99 -4.72 -19.89
C ASN A 217 2.39 -4.18 -19.55
N ASP A 218 2.99 -3.38 -20.44
CA ASP A 218 4.24 -2.68 -20.18
C ASP A 218 3.98 -1.33 -19.50
N ILE A 219 4.52 -1.15 -18.29
CA ILE A 219 4.28 0.04 -17.46
C ILE A 219 4.71 1.32 -18.18
N ASN A 220 5.88 1.32 -18.85
CA ASN A 220 6.40 2.50 -19.54
C ASN A 220 5.50 2.91 -20.73
N SER A 221 5.07 1.93 -21.52
CA SER A 221 4.14 2.14 -22.62
C SER A 221 2.78 2.62 -22.11
N THR A 222 2.33 2.12 -20.96
CA THR A 222 1.10 2.59 -20.30
C THR A 222 1.22 4.04 -19.85
N ILE A 223 2.32 4.44 -19.21
CA ILE A 223 2.58 5.84 -18.84
C ILE A 223 2.54 6.74 -20.08
N ALA A 224 3.27 6.39 -21.15
CA ALA A 224 3.31 7.19 -22.37
C ALA A 224 1.91 7.31 -23.03
N MET A 225 1.15 6.22 -23.04
CA MET A 225 -0.23 6.21 -23.53
C MET A 225 -1.13 7.14 -22.70
N MET A 226 -1.01 7.07 -21.37
CA MET A 226 -1.81 7.89 -20.46
C MET A 226 -1.46 9.38 -20.57
N GLN A 227 -0.18 9.73 -20.67
CA GLN A 227 0.27 11.10 -20.92
C GLN A 227 -0.31 11.66 -22.23
N LYS A 228 -0.26 10.86 -23.31
CA LYS A 228 -0.84 11.25 -24.60
C LYS A 228 -2.36 11.41 -24.52
N GLY A 229 -3.04 10.47 -23.85
CA GLY A 229 -4.48 10.51 -23.64
C GLY A 229 -4.92 11.76 -22.87
N ALA A 230 -4.22 12.08 -21.78
CA ALA A 230 -4.47 13.27 -20.96
C ALA A 230 -4.37 14.56 -21.78
N GLN A 231 -3.32 14.69 -22.60
CA GLN A 231 -3.12 15.86 -23.46
C GLN A 231 -4.22 16.04 -24.51
N GLY A 232 -4.81 14.93 -24.98
CA GLY A 232 -5.89 14.90 -25.97
C GLY A 232 -7.27 15.32 -25.45
N LEU A 233 -7.46 15.43 -24.13
CA LEU A 233 -8.73 15.87 -23.56
C LEU A 233 -9.04 17.35 -23.88
N ALA A 234 -10.33 17.70 -23.85
CA ALA A 234 -10.77 19.08 -23.91
C ALA A 234 -10.33 19.85 -22.64
N ALA A 235 -10.07 21.15 -22.78
CA ALA A 235 -9.66 22.00 -21.66
C ALA A 235 -10.69 21.97 -20.52
N SER A 236 -10.25 21.54 -19.34
CA SER A 236 -11.07 21.41 -18.13
C SER A 236 -10.17 21.19 -16.91
N PRO A 237 -10.63 21.47 -15.69
CA PRO A 237 -9.88 21.13 -14.48
C PRO A 237 -9.50 19.64 -14.40
N ALA A 238 -10.39 18.77 -14.86
CA ALA A 238 -10.15 17.32 -14.91
C ALA A 238 -8.99 16.94 -15.86
N LYS A 239 -8.84 17.66 -16.98
CA LYS A 239 -7.69 17.51 -17.86
C LYS A 239 -6.41 17.94 -17.15
N ASP A 240 -6.44 19.08 -16.48
CA ASP A 240 -5.24 19.65 -15.84
C ASP A 240 -4.72 18.71 -14.75
N GLU A 241 -5.59 18.16 -13.91
CA GLU A 241 -5.24 17.14 -12.92
C GLU A 241 -4.74 15.84 -13.58
N LEU A 242 -5.35 15.39 -14.68
CA LEU A 242 -4.88 14.16 -15.34
C LEU A 242 -3.50 14.35 -15.99
N VAL A 243 -3.24 15.52 -16.56
CA VAL A 243 -1.91 15.89 -17.09
C VAL A 243 -0.89 15.97 -15.94
N LYS A 244 -1.28 16.54 -14.79
CA LYS A 244 -0.44 16.58 -13.57
C LYS A 244 -0.10 15.16 -13.10
N ALA A 245 -1.10 14.31 -12.89
CA ALA A 245 -0.93 12.92 -12.43
C ALA A 245 -0.04 12.10 -13.37
N THR A 246 -0.34 12.10 -14.67
CA THR A 246 0.44 11.33 -15.65
C THR A 246 1.82 11.93 -15.93
N GLY A 247 1.98 13.24 -15.71
CA GLY A 247 3.25 13.94 -15.82
C GLY A 247 4.22 13.68 -14.65
N ALA A 248 3.73 13.17 -13.53
CA ALA A 248 4.54 12.90 -12.33
C ALA A 248 5.72 11.94 -12.58
N TYR A 249 5.58 11.06 -13.57
CA TYR A 249 6.60 10.10 -14.02
C TYR A 249 7.71 10.74 -14.89
N GLY A 250 7.54 11.99 -15.32
CA GLY A 250 8.39 12.66 -16.29
C GLY A 250 8.38 12.01 -17.69
N LYS A 251 9.32 12.44 -18.53
CA LYS A 251 9.51 11.86 -19.87
C LYS A 251 10.46 10.66 -19.81
N SER A 252 10.41 9.81 -20.83
CA SER A 252 11.38 8.72 -20.98
C SER A 252 12.82 9.27 -20.95
N GLY A 253 13.64 8.74 -20.04
CA GLY A 253 15.03 9.16 -19.81
C GLY A 253 15.21 10.37 -18.88
N GLU A 254 14.13 11.01 -18.43
CA GLU A 254 14.19 12.09 -17.44
C GLU A 254 14.36 11.55 -16.03
N GLN A 255 15.14 12.25 -15.20
CA GLN A 255 15.25 11.95 -13.78
C GLN A 255 14.08 12.56 -13.03
N ALA A 256 12.88 11.99 -13.17
CA ALA A 256 11.68 12.45 -12.48
C ALA A 256 11.63 12.07 -11.00
N GLY A 257 12.66 11.39 -10.48
CA GLY A 257 12.65 10.86 -9.12
C GLY A 257 11.58 9.81 -8.87
N VAL A 258 11.17 9.06 -9.90
CA VAL A 258 10.22 7.95 -9.78
C VAL A 258 10.91 6.68 -10.24
N GLU A 259 10.93 5.66 -9.39
CA GLU A 259 11.44 4.33 -9.69
C GLU A 259 10.25 3.39 -9.92
N LEU A 260 10.24 2.69 -11.06
CA LEU A 260 9.15 1.79 -11.42
C LEU A 260 9.56 0.34 -11.14
N GLY A 261 8.83 -0.32 -10.25
CA GLY A 261 8.98 -1.73 -9.93
C GLY A 261 7.86 -2.58 -10.53
N ASN A 262 8.21 -3.75 -11.06
CA ASN A 262 7.25 -4.80 -11.40
C ASN A 262 7.45 -5.99 -10.46
N SER A 263 6.75 -6.00 -9.34
CA SER A 263 6.74 -7.15 -8.43
C SER A 263 5.59 -7.05 -7.42
N VAL A 264 5.37 -8.14 -6.68
CA VAL A 264 4.50 -8.16 -5.50
C VAL A 264 5.22 -7.51 -4.30
N SER A 265 6.05 -6.47 -4.49
CA SER A 265 6.96 -5.99 -3.44
C SER A 265 6.19 -5.33 -2.31
N ASN A 266 5.74 -6.16 -1.39
CA ASN A 266 5.50 -5.82 -0.01
C ASN A 266 6.57 -6.46 0.89
N GLU A 267 7.78 -6.60 0.35
CA GLU A 267 8.92 -7.03 1.12
C GLU A 267 9.40 -5.84 1.96
N ALA A 268 9.71 -6.07 3.23
CA ALA A 268 10.53 -5.14 3.98
C ALA A 268 11.82 -4.95 3.17
N GLY A 269 12.17 -3.70 2.85
CA GLY A 269 13.41 -3.40 2.13
C GLY A 269 14.59 -4.15 2.76
N GLY A 270 15.56 -4.58 1.94
CA GLY A 270 16.75 -5.28 2.43
C GLY A 270 17.64 -4.39 3.30
N LYS A 271 18.96 -4.63 3.29
CA LYS A 271 19.96 -3.62 3.74
C LYS A 271 19.83 -2.25 3.03
N GLU A 272 18.88 -2.15 2.11
CA GLU A 272 18.54 -1.06 1.22
C GLU A 272 17.03 -0.74 1.37
N GLU A 273 16.61 -0.20 2.52
CA GLU A 273 15.75 1.00 2.49
C GLU A 273 16.58 2.10 1.81
N GLY A 274 16.83 1.90 0.50
CA GLY A 274 18.01 2.35 -0.19
C GLY A 274 18.11 3.86 -0.16
N MET A 275 19.19 4.37 0.41
CA MET A 275 19.67 5.72 0.11
C MET A 275 19.89 5.75 -1.40
N GLY A 276 18.87 6.17 -2.15
CA GLY A 276 18.76 5.89 -3.57
C GLY A 276 20.04 6.35 -4.24
N SER A 277 20.75 5.46 -4.93
CA SER A 277 22.04 5.80 -5.55
C SER A 277 21.92 6.87 -6.64
N LYS A 278 20.68 7.23 -6.99
CA LYS A 278 20.27 8.22 -7.97
C LYS A 278 19.92 9.54 -7.28
N ASP A 279 20.23 10.64 -7.97
CA ASP A 279 19.69 11.94 -7.59
C ASP A 279 18.23 12.05 -8.05
N SER A 280 17.48 12.94 -7.42
CA SER A 280 16.17 13.39 -7.90
C SER A 280 16.04 14.92 -7.85
N PRO A 281 15.08 15.52 -8.58
CA PRO A 281 14.95 16.98 -8.66
C PRO A 281 14.72 17.64 -7.29
N ASP A 282 14.02 16.95 -6.39
CA ASP A 282 13.61 17.40 -5.07
C ASP A 282 14.32 16.64 -3.93
N GLY A 283 15.28 15.78 -4.24
CA GLY A 283 15.98 14.95 -3.26
C GLY A 283 15.15 13.78 -2.72
N VAL A 284 13.95 13.53 -3.22
CA VAL A 284 13.10 12.39 -2.86
C VAL A 284 12.90 11.45 -4.06
N LEU A 285 12.92 10.15 -3.80
CA LEU A 285 12.51 9.11 -4.74
C LEU A 285 11.13 8.58 -4.37
N PHE A 286 10.32 8.34 -5.40
CA PHE A 286 9.04 7.68 -5.31
C PHE A 286 9.17 6.28 -5.92
N ASP A 287 9.23 5.27 -5.08
CA ASP A 287 9.27 3.87 -5.49
C ASP A 287 7.84 3.42 -5.76
N CYS A 288 7.48 3.39 -7.03
CA CYS A 288 6.15 3.06 -7.51
C CYS A 288 6.14 1.63 -8.05
N VAL A 289 5.38 0.76 -7.39
CA VAL A 289 5.34 -0.67 -7.67
C VAL A 289 3.99 -1.01 -8.27
N PHE A 290 3.99 -1.82 -9.31
CA PHE A 290 2.80 -2.41 -9.90
C PHE A 290 2.94 -3.93 -9.94
N ASN A 291 1.95 -4.63 -9.41
CA ASN A 291 1.82 -6.07 -9.56
C ASN A 291 1.11 -6.37 -10.89
N THR A 292 1.87 -6.55 -11.97
CA THR A 292 1.30 -6.76 -13.32
C THR A 292 0.59 -8.10 -13.49
N ASP A 293 0.72 -9.03 -12.52
CA ASP A 293 -0.09 -10.25 -12.50
C ASP A 293 -1.53 -9.94 -12.06
N ARG A 294 -1.74 -8.85 -11.31
CA ARG A 294 -3.04 -8.36 -10.85
C ARG A 294 -3.55 -7.16 -11.64
N LEU A 295 -2.66 -6.40 -12.27
CA LEU A 295 -2.97 -5.19 -13.04
C LEU A 295 -2.59 -5.37 -14.50
N GLN A 296 -3.59 -5.58 -15.34
CA GLN A 296 -3.41 -5.75 -16.78
C GLN A 296 -4.28 -4.78 -17.57
N GLY A 297 -3.87 -4.45 -18.79
CA GLY A 297 -4.62 -3.59 -19.71
C GLY A 297 -5.08 -2.27 -19.09
N LEU A 298 -6.40 -2.06 -19.04
CA LEU A 298 -6.98 -0.84 -18.47
C LEU A 298 -6.77 -0.72 -16.96
N ALA A 299 -6.77 -1.81 -16.20
CA ALA A 299 -6.51 -1.74 -14.75
C ALA A 299 -5.12 -1.18 -14.47
N LEU A 300 -4.10 -1.59 -15.25
CA LEU A 300 -2.76 -1.00 -15.15
C LEU A 300 -2.77 0.49 -15.52
N SER A 301 -3.55 0.88 -16.53
CA SER A 301 -3.68 2.28 -16.94
C SER A 301 -4.30 3.15 -15.84
N ARG A 302 -5.31 2.63 -15.14
CA ARG A 302 -5.91 3.29 -13.97
C ARG A 302 -4.93 3.37 -12.81
N ALA A 303 -4.18 2.30 -12.56
CA ALA A 303 -3.21 2.28 -11.48
C ALA A 303 -2.09 3.30 -11.68
N VAL A 304 -1.61 3.45 -12.93
CA VAL A 304 -0.62 4.48 -13.29
C VAL A 304 -1.15 5.88 -13.03
N VAL A 305 -2.41 6.16 -13.38
CA VAL A 305 -2.98 7.48 -13.05
C VAL A 305 -3.11 7.68 -11.55
N HIS A 306 -3.63 6.69 -10.84
CA HIS A 306 -3.83 6.75 -9.40
C HIS A 306 -2.51 7.04 -8.67
N MET A 307 -1.48 6.22 -8.91
CA MET A 307 -0.16 6.40 -8.27
C MET A 307 0.51 7.69 -8.72
N GLY A 308 0.30 8.12 -9.97
CA GLY A 308 0.76 9.41 -10.48
C GLY A 308 0.15 10.59 -9.72
N GLN A 309 -1.13 10.51 -9.33
CA GLN A 309 -1.78 11.52 -8.50
C GLN A 309 -1.15 11.59 -7.11
N HIS A 310 -0.91 10.44 -6.47
CA HIS A 310 -0.21 10.40 -5.18
C HIS A 310 1.16 11.07 -5.26
N ILE A 311 1.98 10.73 -6.26
CA ILE A 311 3.29 11.36 -6.48
C ILE A 311 3.12 12.87 -6.67
N ALA A 312 2.15 13.29 -7.47
CA ALA A 312 1.94 14.71 -7.76
C ALA A 312 1.49 15.51 -6.52
N ASP A 313 0.59 14.97 -5.71
CA ASP A 313 0.09 15.62 -4.49
C ASP A 313 1.14 15.62 -3.38
N LEU A 314 1.95 14.57 -3.26
CA LEU A 314 3.08 14.53 -2.32
C LEU A 314 4.22 15.45 -2.76
N ARG A 315 4.51 15.57 -4.05
CA ARG A 315 5.60 16.43 -4.54
C ARG A 315 5.19 17.91 -4.58
N SER A 316 3.98 18.20 -5.01
CA SER A 316 3.47 19.55 -5.25
C SER A 316 2.01 19.65 -4.79
N PRO A 317 1.78 19.62 -3.46
CA PRO A 317 0.44 19.72 -2.90
C PRO A 317 -0.23 21.03 -3.32
N GLN A 318 -1.55 20.99 -3.45
CA GLN A 318 -2.33 22.22 -3.60
C GLN A 318 -2.13 23.11 -2.36
N SER A 319 -2.15 24.42 -2.55
CA SER A 319 -2.04 25.37 -1.42
C SER A 319 -3.14 25.11 -0.38
N GLY A 320 -2.74 24.97 0.88
CA GLY A 320 -3.61 24.61 2.00
C GLY A 320 -3.76 23.10 2.25
N TYR A 321 -3.18 22.27 1.37
CA TYR A 321 -3.21 20.81 1.44
C TYR A 321 -1.79 20.21 1.63
N GLU A 322 -0.83 21.01 2.09
CA GLU A 322 0.56 20.59 2.28
C GLU A 322 0.71 19.44 3.30
N ASN A 323 -0.25 19.37 4.24
CA ASN A 323 -0.38 18.34 5.28
C ASN A 323 -1.71 17.59 5.14
N ALA A 324 -2.23 17.44 3.92
CA ALA A 324 -3.46 16.69 3.69
C ALA A 324 -3.34 15.27 4.29
N PRO A 325 -4.34 14.80 5.06
CA PRO A 325 -4.32 13.45 5.59
C PRO A 325 -4.42 12.44 4.45
N PRO A 326 -4.00 11.18 4.67
CA PRO A 326 -4.09 10.11 3.66
C PRO A 326 -5.47 10.00 3.00
N TYR A 327 -6.54 10.21 3.78
CA TYR A 327 -7.92 10.23 3.27
C TYR A 327 -8.12 11.19 2.09
N ILE A 328 -7.60 12.42 2.18
CA ILE A 328 -7.76 13.43 1.12
C ILE A 328 -6.92 13.07 -0.11
N LEU A 329 -5.71 12.55 0.10
CA LEU A 329 -4.84 12.11 -0.98
C LEU A 329 -5.47 10.94 -1.77
N GLU A 330 -5.99 9.93 -1.06
CA GLU A 330 -6.72 8.83 -1.67
C GLU A 330 -8.01 9.28 -2.37
N TYR A 331 -8.77 10.19 -1.75
CA TYR A 331 -9.96 10.76 -2.38
C TYR A 331 -9.62 11.40 -3.74
N ASN A 332 -8.59 12.24 -3.78
CA ASN A 332 -8.15 12.89 -5.02
C ASN A 332 -7.70 11.86 -6.07
N ALA A 333 -6.91 10.86 -5.66
CA ALA A 333 -6.42 9.78 -6.52
C ALA A 333 -7.57 8.95 -7.12
N TRP A 334 -8.59 8.61 -6.35
CA TRP A 334 -9.77 7.89 -6.84
C TRP A 334 -10.67 8.73 -7.75
N VAL A 335 -10.83 10.02 -7.46
CA VAL A 335 -11.56 10.94 -8.35
C VAL A 335 -10.89 10.98 -9.72
N ILE A 336 -9.57 11.20 -9.79
CA ILE A 336 -8.89 11.29 -11.09
C ILE A 336 -8.80 9.94 -11.81
N THR A 337 -8.72 8.84 -11.06
CA THR A 337 -8.84 7.48 -11.58
C THR A 337 -10.20 7.28 -12.25
N THR A 338 -11.28 7.76 -11.63
CA THR A 338 -12.63 7.69 -12.18
C THR A 338 -12.78 8.54 -13.43
N VAL A 339 -12.28 9.78 -13.43
CA VAL A 339 -12.23 10.64 -14.64
C VAL A 339 -11.56 9.90 -15.81
N THR A 340 -10.48 9.19 -15.53
CA THR A 340 -9.75 8.42 -16.54
C THR A 340 -10.57 7.23 -17.04
N ALA A 341 -11.28 6.53 -16.16
CA ALA A 341 -12.21 5.46 -16.55
C ALA A 341 -13.31 6.00 -17.47
N VAL A 342 -13.97 7.09 -17.08
CA VAL A 342 -15.04 7.73 -17.86
C VAL A 342 -14.54 8.20 -19.22
N SER A 343 -13.40 8.89 -19.25
CA SER A 343 -12.80 9.41 -20.49
C SER A 343 -12.38 8.29 -21.45
N GLY A 344 -12.02 7.12 -20.90
CA GLY A 344 -11.74 5.90 -21.66
C GLY A 344 -12.99 5.13 -22.11
N GLY A 345 -14.20 5.65 -21.87
CA GLY A 345 -15.45 4.98 -22.23
C GLY A 345 -15.77 3.75 -21.38
N GLN A 346 -15.14 3.62 -20.21
CA GLN A 346 -15.38 2.49 -19.31
C GLN A 346 -16.79 2.61 -18.71
N LYS A 347 -17.56 1.52 -18.82
CA LYS A 347 -18.95 1.50 -18.34
C LYS A 347 -19.06 1.55 -16.84
N PHE A 348 -18.12 0.95 -16.11
CA PHE A 348 -18.15 0.92 -14.65
C PHE A 348 -16.76 0.78 -14.07
N LEU A 349 -16.57 1.21 -12.82
CA LEU A 349 -15.33 1.07 -12.07
C LEU A 349 -15.66 0.54 -10.68
N SER A 350 -14.95 -0.50 -10.27
CA SER A 350 -15.11 -1.15 -8.97
C SER A 350 -13.83 -1.10 -8.15
N LEU A 351 -14.00 -1.04 -6.83
CA LEU A 351 -12.91 -1.05 -5.85
C LEU A 351 -12.93 -2.37 -5.05
N PRO A 352 -11.85 -2.67 -4.29
CA PRO A 352 -11.84 -3.75 -3.29
C PRO A 352 -13.04 -3.64 -2.34
N GLY A 353 -13.44 -4.73 -1.69
CA GLY A 353 -14.61 -4.76 -0.81
C GLY A 353 -15.98 -4.79 -1.48
N GLY A 354 -16.04 -4.75 -2.83
CA GLY A 354 -17.31 -4.82 -3.57
C GLY A 354 -18.00 -3.47 -3.75
N TYR A 355 -17.22 -2.38 -3.75
CA TYR A 355 -17.74 -1.04 -3.99
C TYR A 355 -17.82 -0.76 -5.51
N LEU A 356 -18.98 -0.30 -5.98
CA LEU A 356 -19.19 0.15 -7.35
C LEU A 356 -19.03 1.66 -7.42
N LEU A 357 -17.79 2.13 -7.64
CA LEU A 357 -17.44 3.56 -7.62
C LEU A 357 -18.08 4.34 -8.77
N TRP A 358 -18.23 3.71 -9.94
CA TRP A 358 -18.83 4.33 -11.12
C TRP A 358 -19.66 3.35 -11.92
N ASP A 359 -20.77 3.82 -12.50
CA ASP A 359 -21.54 3.13 -13.52
C ASP A 359 -22.22 4.13 -14.48
N SER A 360 -21.96 3.96 -15.78
CA SER A 360 -22.53 4.72 -16.88
C SER A 360 -24.05 4.54 -17.02
N SER A 361 -24.63 3.49 -16.43
CA SER A 361 -26.07 3.25 -16.39
C SER A 361 -26.81 4.17 -15.41
N TRP A 362 -26.09 4.76 -14.44
CA TRP A 362 -26.70 5.68 -13.48
C TRP A 362 -27.25 6.93 -14.18
N PRO A 363 -28.38 7.51 -13.69
CA PRO A 363 -28.89 8.79 -14.15
C PRO A 363 -27.81 9.87 -14.07
N ALA A 364 -27.63 10.64 -15.13
CA ALA A 364 -26.51 11.58 -15.28
C ALA A 364 -26.43 12.62 -14.16
N ASP A 365 -27.58 13.07 -13.66
CA ASP A 365 -27.73 14.01 -12.53
C ASP A 365 -27.35 13.41 -11.17
N SER A 366 -27.36 12.08 -11.03
CA SER A 366 -27.03 11.37 -9.77
C SER A 366 -25.60 10.82 -9.70
N ARG A 367 -24.85 10.85 -10.81
CA ARG A 367 -23.57 10.15 -10.92
C ARG A 367 -22.52 10.64 -9.93
N ASN A 368 -22.40 11.96 -9.79
CA ASN A 368 -21.41 12.55 -8.89
C ASN A 368 -21.74 12.24 -7.43
N ASP A 369 -22.99 12.43 -7.01
CA ASP A 369 -23.44 12.15 -5.63
C ASP A 369 -23.23 10.68 -5.26
N LYS A 370 -23.53 9.75 -6.18
CA LYS A 370 -23.31 8.31 -5.96
C LYS A 370 -21.84 7.93 -5.89
N MET A 371 -21.01 8.49 -6.76
CA MET A 371 -19.57 8.29 -6.75
C MET A 371 -18.97 8.81 -5.44
N GLU A 372 -19.32 10.04 -5.04
CA GLU A 372 -18.83 10.66 -3.81
C GLU A 372 -19.27 9.87 -2.57
N ALA A 373 -20.53 9.48 -2.47
CA ALA A 373 -21.02 8.64 -1.38
C ALA A 373 -20.29 7.30 -1.31
N THR A 374 -20.13 6.63 -2.45
CA THR A 374 -19.44 5.32 -2.51
C THR A 374 -17.96 5.45 -2.15
N LEU A 375 -17.28 6.49 -2.63
CA LEU A 375 -15.88 6.74 -2.32
C LEU A 375 -15.69 7.05 -0.83
N ASN A 376 -16.59 7.84 -0.25
CA ASN A 376 -16.59 8.13 1.17
C ASN A 376 -16.75 6.88 2.03
N ASP A 377 -17.68 5.99 1.66
CA ASP A 377 -17.90 4.73 2.34
C ASP A 377 -16.69 3.78 2.17
N PHE A 378 -16.12 3.71 0.97
CA PHE A 378 -14.91 2.91 0.69
C PHE A 378 -13.72 3.37 1.53
N LEU A 379 -13.42 4.67 1.54
CA LEU A 379 -12.26 5.20 2.25
C LEU A 379 -12.37 5.02 3.77
N ALA A 380 -13.57 5.20 4.32
CA ALA A 380 -13.80 5.02 5.75
C ALA A 380 -13.90 3.54 6.17
N GLY A 381 -14.39 2.67 5.28
CA GLY A 381 -14.74 1.29 5.59
C GLY A 381 -13.70 0.25 5.16
N GLU A 382 -13.22 0.31 3.92
CA GLU A 382 -12.26 -0.66 3.36
C GLU A 382 -10.82 -0.14 3.49
N ALA A 383 -10.57 1.12 3.14
CA ALA A 383 -9.21 1.69 3.22
C ALA A 383 -8.77 2.04 4.64
N GLN A 384 -9.69 1.98 5.61
CA GLN A 384 -9.44 2.28 7.02
C GLN A 384 -8.82 3.67 7.22
N LEU A 385 -9.30 4.68 6.50
CA LEU A 385 -8.80 6.05 6.57
C LEU A 385 -9.80 6.96 7.27
N SER A 386 -9.34 7.70 8.29
CA SER A 386 -10.16 8.70 8.95
C SER A 386 -10.13 10.04 8.20
N ARG A 387 -11.27 10.73 8.21
CA ARG A 387 -11.42 12.09 7.65
C ARG A 387 -10.60 13.15 8.39
#